data_AF-A0A9X1MUS9-F1
#
_entry.id   AF-A0A9X1MUS9-F1
#
_cell.length_a   1.000
_cell.length_b   1.000
_cell.length_c   1.000
_cell.angle_alpha   90.00
_cell.angle_beta   90.00
_cell.angle_gamma   90.00
#
_symmetry.space_group_name_H-M   'P 1'
#
loop_
_entity.id
_entity.type
_entity.pdbx_description
1 polymer ?
#
loop_
_entity_poly.entity_id
_entity_poly.type
_entity_poly.pdbx_seq_one_letter_code
_entity_poly.pdbx_strand_id
1 'polypeptide(L)' 'MSCIPIVNQCYTDKHGHLVTVRSVVNSRVSFIREGYEFPCVQSVERFSEEFTIWKETDDVKR' A
#
# COMPACT_ATOMS: atom_id res chain seq x y z
N MET A 1 -3.23 0.00 17.63
CA MET A 1 -2.84 1.29 17.00
C MET A 1 -2.91 1.08 15.49
N SER A 2 -3.90 1.65 14.81
CA SER A 2 -3.94 1.69 13.35
C SER A 2 -2.90 2.71 12.89
N CYS A 3 -1.86 2.24 12.21
CA CYS A 3 -0.84 3.12 11.63
C CYS A 3 -1.40 3.80 10.38
N ILE A 4 -1.10 5.08 10.19
CA ILE A 4 -1.48 5.85 9.00
C ILE A 4 -0.54 5.43 7.85
N PRO A 5 -1.07 5.02 6.67
CA PRO A 5 -0.25 4.65 5.53
C PRO A 5 0.66 5.78 5.05
N ILE A 6 1.85 5.43 4.57
CA ILE A 6 2.89 6.39 4.20
C ILE A 6 2.84 6.64 2.70
N VAL A 7 2.83 7.92 2.29
CA VAL A 7 2.85 8.30 0.87
C VAL A 7 4.18 7.87 0.23
N ASN A 8 4.11 7.37 -1.01
CA ASN A 8 5.21 6.76 -1.78
C ASN A 8 5.78 5.47 -1.20
N GLN A 9 5.23 4.93 -0.11
CA GLN A 9 5.59 3.61 0.40
C GLN A 9 4.83 2.52 -0.36
N CYS A 10 5.52 1.40 -0.60
CA CYS A 10 4.93 0.20 -1.17
C CYS A 10 4.34 -0.71 -0.09
N TYR A 11 3.20 -1.31 -0.41
CA TYR A 11 2.48 -2.27 0.42
C TYR A 11 2.05 -3.47 -0.41
N THR A 12 1.80 -4.60 0.23
CA THR A 12 1.25 -5.80 -0.40
C THR A 12 -0.10 -6.16 0.21
N ASP A 13 -1.06 -6.54 -0.63
CA ASP A 13 -2.32 -7.13 -0.17
C ASP A 13 -2.15 -8.61 0.22
N LYS A 14 -3.20 -9.21 0.78
CA LYS A 14 -3.25 -10.65 1.12
C LYS A 14 -3.08 -11.61 -0.06
N HIS A 15 -3.16 -11.12 -1.29
CA HIS A 15 -2.99 -11.89 -2.52
C HIS A 15 -1.60 -11.69 -3.14
N GLY A 16 -0.74 -10.88 -2.52
CA GLY A 16 0.61 -10.59 -3.00
C GLY A 16 0.69 -9.48 -4.04
N HIS A 17 -0.39 -8.72 -4.30
CA HIS A 17 -0.31 -7.59 -5.23
C HIS A 17 0.39 -6.42 -4.58
N LEU A 18 1.39 -5.89 -5.30
CA LEU A 18 2.11 -4.69 -4.90
C LEU A 18 1.28 -3.43 -5.22
N VAL A 19 1.22 -2.53 -4.25
CA VAL A 19 0.60 -1.21 -4.41
C VAL A 19 1.52 -0.11 -3.91
N THR A 20 1.42 1.07 -4.52
CA THR A 20 2.13 2.28 -4.08
C THR A 20 1.12 3.33 -3.63
N VAL A 21 1.23 3.78 -2.37
CA VAL A 21 0.39 4.86 -1.85
C VAL A 21 0.75 6.18 -2.53
N ARG A 22 -0.26 6.88 -3.06
CA ARG A 22 -0.09 8.19 -3.73
C ARG A 22 -0.55 9.36 -2.87
N SER A 23 -1.56 9.19 -2.04
CA SER A 23 -1.99 10.25 -1.10
C SER A 23 -2.78 9.68 0.07
N VAL A 24 -2.75 10.42 1.19
CA VAL A 24 -3.60 10.17 2.36
C VAL A 24 -4.26 11.49 2.78
N VAL A 25 -5.58 11.59 2.58
CA VAL A 25 -6.34 12.82 2.83
C VAL A 25 -7.72 12.44 3.38
N ASN A 26 -8.21 13.14 4.40
CA ASN A 26 -9.55 12.95 4.99
C ASN A 26 -9.87 11.47 5.31
N SER A 27 -8.93 10.78 5.98
CA SER A 27 -9.05 9.36 6.35
C SER A 27 -9.23 8.40 5.16
N ARG A 28 -8.83 8.82 3.96
CA ARG A 28 -8.79 8.00 2.75
C ARG A 28 -7.38 7.88 2.21
N VAL A 29 -7.09 6.71 1.66
CA VAL A 29 -5.83 6.37 1.01
C VAL A 29 -6.10 6.21 -0.47
N SER A 30 -5.35 6.93 -1.31
CA SER A 30 -5.28 6.70 -2.75
C SER A 30 -4.00 5.96 -3.06
N PHE A 31 -4.07 4.88 -3.86
CA PHE A 31 -2.92 4.07 -4.23
C PHE A 31 -3.05 3.53 -5.65
N ILE A 32 -1.92 3.20 -6.27
CA ILE A 32 -1.85 2.55 -7.58
C ILE A 32 -1.45 1.09 -7.36
N ARG A 33 -2.17 0.17 -8.02
CA ARG A 33 -1.84 -1.26 -8.04
C ARG A 33 -1.02 -1.57 -9.29
N GLU A 34 0.01 -2.40 -9.17
CA GLU A 34 0.75 -2.85 -10.34
C GLU A 34 -0.17 -3.51 -11.38
N GLY A 35 0.00 -3.12 -12.65
CA GLY A 35 -0.83 -3.60 -13.76
C GLY A 35 -2.22 -2.97 -13.86
N TYR A 36 -2.53 -1.95 -13.04
CA TYR A 36 -3.81 -1.23 -13.09
C TYR A 36 -3.58 0.29 -13.20
N GLU A 37 -4.13 0.91 -14.24
CA GLU A 37 -3.83 2.30 -14.62
C GLU A 37 -4.50 3.33 -13.71
N PHE A 38 -5.63 2.99 -13.10
CA PHE A 38 -6.43 3.94 -12.33
C PHE A 38 -6.15 3.85 -10.82
N PRO A 39 -6.14 4.98 -10.10
CA PRO A 39 -5.99 4.97 -8.64
C PRO A 39 -7.18 4.30 -7.96
N CYS A 40 -6.87 3.45 -6.99
CA CYS A 40 -7.83 2.89 -6.04
C CYS A 40 -7.91 3.79 -4.81
N VAL A 41 -9.12 4.00 -4.28
CA VAL A 41 -9.34 4.82 -3.08
C VAL A 41 -10.14 4.04 -2.05
N GLN A 42 -9.66 3.97 -0.81
CA GLN A 42 -10.38 3.35 0.32
C GLN A 42 -10.12 4.06 1.64
N SER A 43 -10.80 3.66 2.72
CA SER A 43 -10.54 4.21 4.06
C SER A 43 -9.16 3.77 4.57
N VAL A 44 -8.57 4.60 5.43
CA VAL A 44 -7.34 4.24 6.15
C VAL A 44 -7.54 2.96 6.96
N GLU A 45 -8.68 2.82 7.63
CA GLU A 45 -9.03 1.62 8.42
C GLU A 45 -8.94 0.35 7.58
N ARG A 46 -9.65 0.29 6.46
CA ARG A 46 -9.64 -0.87 5.56
C ARG A 46 -8.25 -1.13 4.98
N PHE A 47 -7.54 -0.07 4.57
CA PHE A 47 -6.19 -0.21 4.05
C PHE A 47 -5.26 -0.85 5.10
N SER A 48 -5.32 -0.41 6.35
CA SER A 48 -4.46 -0.93 7.42
C SER A 48 -4.80 -2.36 7.85
N GLU A 49 -6.00 -2.85 7.55
CA GLU A 49 -6.40 -4.26 7.77
C GLU A 49 -5.97 -5.18 6.61
N GLU A 50 -6.04 -4.69 5.37
CA GLU A 50 -5.85 -5.51 4.17
C GLU A 50 -4.41 -5.52 3.64
N PHE A 51 -3.57 -4.56 4.05
CA PHE A 51 -2.25 -4.32 3.48
C PHE A 51 -1.12 -4.32 4.51
N THR A 52 0.03 -4.88 4.13
CA THR A 52 1.26 -4.87 4.93
C THR A 52 2.37 -4.10 4.21
N ILE A 53 3.23 -3.40 4.96
CA ILE A 53 4.39 -2.70 4.37
C ILE A 53 5.24 -3.72 3.62
N TRP A 54 5.50 -3.44 2.33
CA TRP A 54 6.43 -4.21 1.55
C TRP A 54 7.85 -3.88 2.01
N LYS A 55 8.59 -4.90 2.40
CA LYS A 55 10.02 -4.82 2.66
C LYS A 55 10.70 -5.55 1.52
N GLU A 56 11.56 -4.86 0.79
CA GLU A 56 12.49 -5.52 -0.10
C GLU A 56 13.32 -6.48 0.77
N THR A 57 13.20 -7.79 0.52
CA THR A 57 14.09 -8.76 1.17
C THR A 57 15.48 -8.57 0.59
N ASP A 58 16.48 -8.49 1.46
CA ASP A 58 17.91 -8.36 1.12
C ASP A 58 18.48 -9.61 0.40
N ASP A 59 17.77 -10.17 -0.58
CA ASP A 59 18.14 -11.38 -1.33
C ASP A 59 18.83 -11.08 -2.68
N VAL A 60 19.61 -9.99 -2.76
CA VAL A 60 20.55 -9.76 -3.87
C VAL A 60 21.97 -9.61 -3.36
N LYS A 61 22.49 -10.67 -2.74
CA LYS A 61 23.93 -11.02 -2.75
C LYS A 61 24.11 -12.54 -2.68
N ARG A 62 23.88 -13.23 -3.81
CA ARG A 62 24.50 -14.53 -4.10
C ARG A 62 25.02 -14.53 -5.53
#